data_AF-A0A6P4G208-F1
#
_entry.id   AF-A0A6P4G208-F1
#
_cell.length_a   1.000
_cell.length_b   1.000
_cell.length_c   1.000
_cell.angle_alpha   90.00
_cell.angle_beta   90.00
_cell.angle_gamma   90.00
#
_symmetry.space_group_name_H-M   'P 1'
#
loop_
_entity.id
_entity.type
_entity.pdbx_description
1 polymer ?
#
loop_
_entity_poly.entity_id
_entity_poly.type
_entity_poly.pdbx_seq_one_letter_code
_entity_poly.pdbx_strand_id
1 'polypeptide(L)'
;MVHKPSTFLFLAIAIATLVGGSQGANILGLFPSLSPSHLIIQMSAAKVLAEKGHNVTVVTVLEPVVTHKNIHLILVPLTKEEAQLMSDGIGSMSKSDNRNMALSMLQALGQIDFIFKKNAEILDGRSSADLYLNKDNQFDVVLSGNMADFLGNATDGAILLSLGSNVKGSHLKPDTVVKIFNVLSKLKQRVIWKWEDLEKTPGKSDNILYSKWLPQDDILAHPKIKLFINHAGKGGITEAQYHGKPMLSLPVFGDQPGNANEMVQKGFGLTLSLLSLEEPTFREAIMEILSNPQYTQKVASFSSLYRDRPMTARESVVYWTEYVIRHHGAAHLQSPLVHMNWIAANNIDIYFLFAFILIISILLLKTMVKFILRKFFSKSKKQKKH
;
A
#
# COMPACT_ATOMS: atom_id res chain seq x y z
N MET A 1 52.78 44.66 -13.97
CA MET A 1 51.89 43.47 -13.92
C MET A 1 50.54 43.87 -14.48
N VAL A 2 50.30 43.60 -15.77
CA VAL A 2 49.01 43.89 -16.42
C VAL A 2 48.11 42.68 -16.23
N HIS A 3 47.30 42.67 -15.19
CA HIS A 3 46.21 41.70 -15.08
C HIS A 3 45.10 42.15 -16.02
N LYS A 4 45.05 41.52 -17.21
CA LYS A 4 43.99 41.76 -18.18
C LYS A 4 42.65 41.35 -17.54
N PRO A 5 41.67 42.25 -17.40
CA PRO A 5 40.37 41.93 -16.82
C PRO A 5 39.60 40.86 -17.62
N SER A 6 39.96 40.67 -18.89
CA SER A 6 39.42 39.58 -19.72
C SER A 6 39.80 38.19 -19.20
N THR A 7 40.97 38.01 -18.61
CA THR A 7 41.41 36.70 -18.08
C THR A 7 40.58 36.28 -16.87
N PHE A 8 40.19 37.25 -16.01
CA PHE A 8 39.27 37.01 -14.90
C PHE A 8 37.85 36.70 -15.38
N LEU A 9 37.38 37.38 -16.42
CA LEU A 9 36.07 37.11 -17.02
C LEU A 9 36.01 35.72 -17.66
N PHE A 10 37.05 35.32 -18.40
CA PHE A 10 37.14 33.97 -18.96
C PHE A 10 37.25 32.90 -17.88
N LEU A 11 37.98 33.16 -16.79
CA LEU A 11 38.05 32.23 -15.66
C LEU A 11 36.69 32.15 -14.93
N ALA A 12 35.98 33.27 -14.76
CA ALA A 12 34.65 33.29 -14.15
C ALA A 12 33.60 32.59 -15.02
N ILE A 13 33.65 32.75 -16.35
CA ILE A 13 32.80 32.03 -17.30
C ILE A 13 33.17 30.54 -17.32
N ALA A 14 34.46 30.19 -17.32
CA ALA A 14 34.92 28.81 -17.26
C ALA A 14 34.49 28.13 -15.94
N ILE A 15 34.60 28.83 -14.81
CA ILE A 15 34.09 28.38 -13.50
C ILE A 15 32.56 28.26 -13.55
N ALA A 16 31.84 29.22 -14.14
CA ALA A 16 30.38 29.16 -14.29
C ALA A 16 29.92 28.01 -15.22
N THR A 17 30.73 27.61 -16.21
CA THR A 17 30.49 26.42 -17.04
C THR A 17 30.93 25.12 -16.37
N LEU A 18 31.84 25.17 -15.40
CA LEU A 18 32.28 24.04 -14.55
C LEU A 18 31.34 23.80 -13.37
N VAL A 19 30.56 24.81 -12.95
CA VAL A 19 29.35 24.59 -12.16
C VAL A 19 28.33 23.96 -13.10
N GLY A 20 28.42 22.63 -13.26
CA GLY A 20 27.47 21.87 -14.04
C GLY A 20 26.06 22.30 -13.67
N GLY A 21 25.32 22.83 -14.63
CA GLY A 21 23.93 23.19 -14.43
C GLY A 21 23.21 21.94 -13.91
N SER A 22 22.78 21.98 -12.65
CA SER A 22 21.85 21.01 -12.12
C SER A 22 20.58 21.14 -12.96
N GLN A 23 20.45 20.29 -13.99
CA GLN A 23 19.23 20.22 -14.80
C GLN A 23 18.16 19.53 -13.96
N GLY A 24 17.62 20.27 -13.00
CA GLY A 24 16.45 19.85 -12.25
C GLY A 24 15.24 19.77 -13.17
N ALA A 25 14.77 18.57 -13.47
CA ALA A 25 13.47 18.38 -14.11
C ALA A 25 12.31 18.91 -13.24
N ASN A 26 11.25 19.38 -13.90
CA ASN A 26 9.97 19.68 -13.26
C ASN A 26 9.14 18.39 -13.22
N ILE A 27 8.85 17.88 -12.03
CA ILE A 27 8.19 16.59 -11.80
C ILE A 27 6.86 16.83 -11.09
N LEU A 28 5.78 16.26 -11.62
CA LEU A 28 4.46 16.29 -10.98
C LEU A 28 4.15 14.91 -10.37
N GLY A 29 3.99 14.84 -9.04
CA GLY A 29 3.51 13.68 -8.30
C GLY A 29 2.02 13.79 -8.01
N LEU A 30 1.21 12.93 -8.61
CA LEU A 30 -0.23 12.85 -8.33
C LEU A 30 -0.48 11.69 -7.36
N PHE A 31 -0.70 12.01 -6.09
CA PHE A 31 -0.80 11.08 -4.96
C PHE A 31 -2.20 11.12 -4.33
N PRO A 32 -3.24 10.64 -5.02
CA PRO A 32 -4.61 10.81 -4.57
C PRO A 32 -5.03 9.78 -3.50
N SER A 33 -4.08 9.02 -2.96
CA SER A 33 -4.38 7.97 -2.00
C SER A 33 -5.01 8.53 -0.72
N LEU A 34 -6.14 7.94 -0.32
CA LEU A 34 -6.82 8.25 0.94
C LEU A 34 -6.23 7.48 2.14
N SER A 35 -5.06 6.86 1.96
CA SER A 35 -4.37 6.10 3.00
C SER A 35 -3.08 6.82 3.42
N PRO A 36 -2.94 7.21 4.70
CA PRO A 36 -1.73 7.88 5.19
C PRO A 36 -0.45 7.08 4.93
N SER A 37 -0.49 5.75 5.04
CA SER A 37 0.70 4.90 4.81
C SER A 37 1.16 4.90 3.36
N HIS A 38 0.22 4.91 2.40
CA HIS A 38 0.54 4.99 0.98
C HIS A 38 1.13 6.35 0.62
N LEU A 39 0.56 7.41 1.19
CA LEU A 39 1.08 8.77 0.99
C LEU A 39 2.51 8.92 1.53
N ILE A 40 2.83 8.34 2.69
CA ILE A 40 4.19 8.37 3.24
C ILE A 40 5.22 7.77 2.26
N ILE A 41 4.90 6.65 1.62
CA ILE A 41 5.79 6.00 0.64
C ILE A 41 5.96 6.90 -0.59
N GLN A 42 4.86 7.43 -1.12
CA GLN A 42 4.87 8.31 -2.29
C GLN A 42 5.66 9.60 -2.04
N MET A 43 5.46 10.21 -0.87
CA MET A 43 6.18 11.40 -0.44
C MET A 43 7.66 11.14 -0.20
N SER A 44 8.02 9.95 0.28
CA SER A 44 9.43 9.56 0.42
C SER A 44 10.12 9.51 -0.94
N ALA A 45 9.47 8.99 -1.98
CA ALA A 45 10.00 9.03 -3.34
C ALA A 45 10.12 10.49 -3.86
N ALA A 46 9.08 11.31 -3.66
CA ALA A 46 9.11 12.73 -4.05
C ALA A 46 10.25 13.51 -3.35
N LYS A 47 10.46 13.25 -2.06
CA LYS A 47 11.56 13.84 -1.26
C LYS A 47 12.92 13.49 -1.84
N VAL A 48 13.14 12.23 -2.19
CA VAL A 48 14.40 11.78 -2.81
C VAL A 48 14.68 12.51 -4.13
N LEU A 49 13.65 12.71 -4.96
CA LEU A 49 13.78 13.46 -6.21
C LEU A 49 14.08 14.94 -5.96
N ALA A 50 13.42 15.54 -4.98
CA ALA A 50 13.63 16.93 -4.59
C ALA A 50 15.03 17.17 -3.98
N GLU A 51 15.57 16.21 -3.23
CA GLU A 51 16.94 16.20 -2.70
C GLU A 51 18.00 16.06 -3.80
N LYS A 52 17.64 15.44 -4.93
CA LYS A 52 18.50 15.37 -6.13
C LYS A 52 18.47 16.63 -6.99
N GLY A 53 17.74 17.66 -6.57
CA GLY A 53 17.69 18.95 -7.25
C GLY A 53 16.57 19.07 -8.30
N HIS A 54 15.67 18.09 -8.39
CA HIS A 54 14.45 18.23 -9.19
C HIS A 54 13.47 19.20 -8.53
N ASN A 55 12.73 19.94 -9.34
CA ASN A 55 11.60 20.75 -8.89
C ASN A 55 10.35 19.86 -8.88
N VAL A 56 9.84 19.50 -7.70
CA VAL A 56 8.78 18.49 -7.57
C VAL A 56 7.49 19.17 -7.10
N THR A 57 6.41 19.09 -7.87
CA THR A 57 5.06 19.46 -7.43
C THR A 57 4.31 18.21 -7.03
N VAL A 58 3.67 18.16 -5.87
CA VAL A 58 2.85 17.04 -5.42
C VAL A 58 1.41 17.48 -5.22
N VAL A 59 0.45 16.75 -5.77
CA VAL A 59 -0.98 16.91 -5.50
C VAL A 59 -1.48 15.72 -4.68
N THR A 60 -2.10 15.97 -3.53
CA THR A 60 -2.57 14.89 -2.63
C THR A 60 -3.83 15.28 -1.85
N VAL A 61 -4.50 14.29 -1.26
CA VAL A 61 -5.73 14.46 -0.48
C VAL A 61 -5.47 14.58 1.03
N LEU A 62 -4.44 13.89 1.52
CA LEU A 62 -4.09 13.88 2.94
C LEU A 62 -2.88 14.75 3.20
N GLU A 63 -2.80 15.36 4.38
CA GLU A 63 -1.60 16.07 4.79
C GLU A 63 -0.43 15.08 4.92
N PRO A 64 0.68 15.31 4.18
CA PRO A 64 1.82 14.41 4.21
C PRO A 64 2.65 14.64 5.48
N VAL A 65 3.05 13.54 6.13
CA VAL A 65 3.95 13.59 7.30
C VAL A 65 5.41 13.82 6.88
N VAL A 66 5.76 13.46 5.65
CA VAL A 66 7.11 13.60 5.08
C VAL A 66 7.07 14.63 3.94
N THR A 67 7.98 15.60 3.95
CA THR A 67 8.09 16.62 2.89
C THR A 67 9.54 17.09 2.70
N HIS A 68 9.77 18.01 1.76
CA HIS A 68 11.06 18.63 1.49
C HIS A 68 10.86 20.06 0.95
N LYS A 69 11.82 20.96 1.22
CA LYS A 69 11.75 22.39 0.84
C LYS A 69 11.58 22.63 -0.67
N ASN A 70 12.03 21.70 -1.50
CA ASN A 70 11.92 21.76 -2.97
C ASN A 70 10.69 20.97 -3.49
N ILE A 71 9.74 20.62 -2.62
CA ILE A 71 8.44 20.08 -3.00
C ILE A 71 7.39 21.18 -2.92
N HIS A 72 6.72 21.46 -4.03
CA HIS A 72 5.53 22.29 -4.07
C HIS A 72 4.27 21.43 -3.85
N LEU A 73 3.62 21.55 -2.69
CA LEU A 73 2.46 20.73 -2.34
C LEU A 73 1.14 21.43 -2.71
N ILE A 74 0.21 20.68 -3.27
CA ILE A 74 -1.18 21.06 -3.54
C ILE A 74 -2.06 20.06 -2.80
N LEU A 75 -2.81 20.53 -1.81
CA LEU A 75 -3.72 19.70 -1.01
C LEU A 75 -5.16 19.86 -1.51
N VAL A 76 -5.85 18.74 -1.74
CA VAL A 76 -7.27 18.69 -2.09
C VAL A 76 -8.00 17.86 -1.02
N PRO A 77 -8.32 18.45 0.14
CA PRO A 77 -8.82 17.71 1.29
C PRO A 77 -10.23 17.15 1.06
N LEU A 78 -10.55 16.06 1.78
CA LEU A 78 -11.91 15.53 1.83
C LEU A 78 -12.85 16.50 2.54
N THR A 79 -14.10 16.57 2.08
CA THR A 79 -15.16 17.23 2.84
C THR A 79 -15.54 16.39 4.08
N LYS A 80 -16.19 17.01 5.08
CA LYS A 80 -16.60 16.30 6.31
C LYS A 80 -17.53 15.12 6.04
N GLU A 81 -18.42 15.25 5.06
CA GLU A 81 -19.37 14.20 4.66
C GLU A 81 -18.66 13.00 4.06
N GLU A 82 -17.64 13.24 3.23
CA GLU A 82 -16.83 12.22 2.59
C GLU A 82 -15.94 11.46 3.57
N ALA A 83 -15.34 12.17 4.52
CA ALA A 83 -14.57 11.56 5.60
C ALA A 83 -15.44 10.64 6.48
N GLN A 84 -16.69 11.03 6.73
CA GLN A 84 -17.64 10.24 7.50
C GLN A 84 -18.07 8.98 6.73
N LEU A 85 -18.46 9.11 5.46
CA LEU A 85 -18.79 7.99 4.57
C LEU A 85 -17.65 6.96 4.48
N MET A 86 -16.41 7.43 4.40
CA MET A 86 -15.24 6.55 4.37
C MET A 86 -15.05 5.79 5.69
N SER A 87 -15.22 6.47 6.83
CA SER A 87 -15.12 5.86 8.16
C SER A 87 -16.22 4.82 8.39
N ASP A 88 -17.46 5.13 8.00
CA ASP A 88 -18.61 4.24 8.17
C ASP A 88 -18.51 3.01 7.27
N GLY A 89 -18.01 3.18 6.04
CA GLY A 89 -17.71 2.08 5.13
C GLY A 89 -16.70 1.09 5.72
N ILE A 90 -15.56 1.58 6.22
CA ILE A 90 -14.54 0.73 6.88
C ILE A 90 -15.12 0.03 8.13
N GLY A 91 -15.89 0.76 8.94
CA GLY A 91 -16.53 0.22 10.14
C GLY A 91 -17.55 -0.88 9.84
N SER A 92 -18.33 -0.75 8.76
CA SER A 92 -19.31 -1.76 8.33
C SER A 92 -18.64 -3.05 7.83
N MET A 93 -17.53 -2.94 7.11
CA MET A 93 -16.74 -4.08 6.62
C MET A 93 -16.03 -4.83 7.75
N SER A 94 -15.60 -4.12 8.79
CA SER A 94 -15.01 -4.74 9.99
C SER A 94 -16.02 -5.55 10.81
N LYS A 95 -17.33 -5.35 10.58
CA LYS A 95 -18.43 -5.99 11.32
C LYS A 95 -19.15 -7.08 10.52
N SER A 96 -18.95 -7.18 9.21
CA SER A 96 -19.66 -8.14 8.35
C SER A 96 -18.96 -9.51 8.30
N ASP A 97 -19.76 -10.58 8.37
CA ASP A 97 -19.29 -11.95 8.18
C ASP A 97 -19.23 -12.22 6.66
N ASN A 98 -18.04 -12.50 6.14
CA ASN A 98 -17.69 -12.43 4.71
C ASN A 98 -18.25 -13.59 3.86
N ARG A 99 -19.39 -14.17 4.26
CA ARG A 99 -19.99 -15.36 3.64
C ARG A 99 -20.78 -15.05 2.36
N ASN A 100 -21.18 -13.79 2.15
CA ASN A 100 -21.92 -13.36 0.96
C ASN A 100 -21.07 -12.41 0.09
N MET A 101 -20.18 -13.00 -0.71
CA MET A 101 -19.27 -12.30 -1.62
C MET A 101 -19.97 -11.27 -2.52
N ALA A 102 -21.21 -11.53 -2.95
CA ALA A 102 -22.00 -10.62 -3.77
C ALA A 102 -22.41 -9.32 -3.03
N LEU A 103 -22.76 -9.42 -1.74
CA LEU A 103 -23.13 -8.26 -0.93
C LEU A 103 -21.88 -7.42 -0.60
N SER A 104 -20.76 -8.07 -0.30
CA SER A 104 -19.46 -7.41 -0.12
C SER A 104 -18.99 -6.70 -1.40
N MET A 105 -19.20 -7.30 -2.58
CA MET A 105 -18.92 -6.66 -3.87
C MET A 105 -19.83 -5.45 -4.14
N LEU A 106 -21.13 -5.55 -3.86
CA LEU A 106 -22.07 -4.43 -4.03
C LEU A 106 -21.71 -3.24 -3.12
N GLN A 107 -21.29 -3.50 -1.89
CA GLN A 107 -20.81 -2.46 -0.97
C GLN A 107 -19.47 -1.85 -1.42
N ALA A 108 -18.57 -2.65 -2.01
CA ALA A 108 -17.30 -2.17 -2.56
C ALA A 108 -17.47 -1.27 -3.79
N LEU A 109 -18.47 -1.50 -4.63
CA LEU A 109 -18.73 -0.71 -5.85
C LEU A 109 -19.01 0.77 -5.57
N GLY A 110 -19.73 1.09 -4.48
CA GLY A 110 -20.02 2.48 -4.09
C GLY A 110 -18.78 3.26 -3.64
N GLN A 111 -17.85 2.61 -2.94
CA GLN A 111 -16.57 3.23 -2.55
C GLN A 111 -15.63 3.41 -3.73
N ILE A 112 -15.63 2.47 -4.67
CA ILE A 112 -14.86 2.55 -5.91
C ILE A 112 -15.29 3.79 -6.71
N ASP A 113 -16.59 4.00 -6.92
CA ASP A 113 -17.12 5.18 -7.63
C ASP A 113 -16.72 6.51 -6.95
N PHE A 114 -16.79 6.57 -5.61
CA PHE A 114 -16.35 7.73 -4.84
C PHE A 114 -14.85 8.01 -5.02
N ILE A 115 -13.99 6.99 -4.89
CA ILE A 115 -12.53 7.11 -5.09
C ILE A 115 -12.23 7.58 -6.51
N PHE A 116 -12.89 7.01 -7.52
CA PHE A 116 -12.68 7.39 -8.92
C PHE A 116 -13.13 8.83 -9.21
N LYS A 117 -14.26 9.28 -8.67
CA LYS A 117 -14.74 10.66 -8.83
C LYS A 117 -13.82 11.68 -8.17
N LYS A 118 -13.30 11.39 -6.98
CA LYS A 118 -12.33 12.28 -6.33
C LYS A 118 -10.97 12.30 -7.04
N ASN A 119 -10.51 11.15 -7.53
CA ASN A 119 -9.32 11.11 -8.38
C ASN A 119 -9.48 11.99 -9.63
N ALA A 120 -10.70 12.09 -10.18
CA ALA A 120 -10.99 12.93 -11.34
C ALA A 120 -11.07 14.43 -11.00
N GLU A 121 -11.68 14.79 -9.87
CA GLU A 121 -11.80 16.19 -9.41
C GLU A 121 -10.44 16.84 -9.10
N ILE A 122 -9.49 16.04 -8.62
CA ILE A 122 -8.09 16.46 -8.35
C ILE A 122 -7.34 16.84 -9.64
N LEU A 123 -7.78 16.35 -10.80
CA LEU A 123 -7.12 16.64 -12.08
C LEU A 123 -7.50 18.01 -12.67
N ASP A 124 -8.47 18.74 -12.10
CA ASP A 124 -9.12 19.89 -12.76
C ASP A 124 -9.09 21.24 -11.98
N GLY A 125 -8.34 21.35 -10.87
CA GLY A 125 -8.39 22.53 -9.98
C GLY A 125 -7.23 23.52 -10.10
N ARG A 126 -7.52 24.82 -10.32
CA ARG A 126 -6.56 25.96 -10.26
C ARG A 126 -6.46 26.60 -8.87
N SER A 127 -5.22 26.75 -8.40
CA SER A 127 -4.60 27.81 -7.56
C SER A 127 -5.24 28.26 -6.24
N SER A 128 -4.42 28.33 -5.18
CA SER A 128 -4.25 29.57 -4.39
C SER A 128 -2.94 29.55 -3.59
N ALA A 129 -2.24 30.67 -3.67
CA ALA A 129 -1.14 31.05 -2.82
C ALA A 129 -1.68 31.73 -1.55
N ASP A 130 -0.75 31.89 -0.61
CA ASP A 130 -0.84 32.65 0.63
C ASP A 130 -1.37 31.90 1.85
N LEU A 131 -0.62 32.05 2.94
CA LEU A 131 -0.61 31.30 4.18
C LEU A 131 0.32 30.07 4.06
N TYR A 132 1.48 30.00 4.68
CA TYR A 132 1.72 30.42 6.06
C TYR A 132 3.23 30.40 6.31
N LEU A 133 3.83 31.58 6.20
CA LEU A 133 5.21 31.87 6.59
C LEU A 133 5.51 31.30 7.98
N ASN A 134 6.33 30.25 8.05
CA ASN A 134 7.21 30.07 9.19
C ASN A 134 8.55 29.51 8.73
N LYS A 135 9.62 30.25 9.02
CA LYS A 135 10.94 30.15 8.38
C LYS A 135 11.96 29.34 9.17
N ASP A 136 11.59 28.77 10.31
CA ASP A 136 12.54 28.09 11.18
C ASP A 136 11.98 26.75 11.65
N ASN A 137 12.34 25.66 10.97
CA ASN A 137 12.87 24.44 11.60
C ASN A 137 13.33 23.40 10.56
N GLN A 138 14.52 22.87 10.79
CA GLN A 138 15.19 21.80 10.05
C GLN A 138 15.50 20.65 11.01
N PHE A 139 15.20 19.40 10.65
CA PHE A 139 15.77 18.22 11.33
C PHE A 139 15.93 17.02 10.39
N ASP A 140 17.14 16.43 10.39
CA ASP A 140 17.53 15.26 9.56
C ASP A 140 17.31 13.90 10.26
N VAL A 141 17.06 13.85 11.58
CA VAL A 141 16.61 12.68 12.34
C VAL A 141 15.81 13.18 13.54
N VAL A 142 14.64 12.58 13.80
CA VAL A 142 13.87 12.80 15.04
C VAL A 142 13.75 11.47 15.78
N LEU A 143 14.57 11.28 16.80
CA LEU A 143 14.40 10.20 17.78
C LEU A 143 13.65 10.75 18.99
N SER A 144 12.39 10.38 19.13
CA SER A 144 11.60 10.68 20.34
C SER A 144 12.03 9.73 21.46
N GLY A 145 12.67 10.31 22.49
CA GLY A 145 13.37 9.61 23.58
C GLY A 145 12.54 8.69 24.48
N ASN A 146 11.21 8.58 24.31
CA ASN A 146 10.42 7.66 25.15
C ASN A 146 10.47 6.20 24.66
N MET A 147 10.50 5.97 23.34
CA MET A 147 10.47 4.60 22.79
C MET A 147 11.82 3.90 22.84
N ALA A 148 12.92 4.65 22.67
CA ALA A 148 14.28 4.12 22.75
C ALA A 148 14.58 3.58 24.16
N ASP A 149 14.24 4.34 25.21
CA ASP A 149 14.42 3.94 26.59
C ASP A 149 13.52 2.74 26.97
N PHE A 150 12.27 2.75 26.48
CA PHE A 150 11.34 1.63 26.67
C PHE A 150 11.85 0.33 26.05
N LEU A 151 12.43 0.41 24.85
CA LEU A 151 13.04 -0.74 24.16
C LEU A 151 14.41 -1.13 24.74
N GLY A 152 15.18 -0.16 25.23
CA GLY A 152 16.48 -0.41 25.90
C GLY A 152 16.33 -1.30 27.13
N ASN A 153 15.25 -1.10 27.89
CA ASN A 153 14.90 -1.89 29.08
C ASN A 153 14.16 -3.21 28.78
N ALA A 154 14.04 -3.61 27.51
CA ALA A 154 13.38 -4.85 27.11
C ALA A 154 14.35 -6.06 27.18
N THR A 155 14.52 -6.64 28.37
CA THR A 155 15.39 -7.83 28.59
C THR A 155 14.91 -9.03 27.80
N ASP A 156 13.60 -9.30 27.84
CA ASP A 156 12.94 -10.44 27.20
C ASP A 156 12.52 -10.16 25.74
N GLY A 157 12.98 -9.02 25.19
CA GLY A 157 12.56 -8.52 23.89
C GLY A 157 11.25 -7.73 23.93
N ALA A 158 10.84 -7.25 22.76
CA ALA A 158 9.68 -6.40 22.60
C ALA A 158 8.81 -6.82 21.41
N ILE A 159 7.53 -6.49 21.49
CA ILE A 159 6.50 -6.76 20.48
C ILE A 159 5.95 -5.42 20.00
N LEU A 160 5.82 -5.27 18.69
CA LEU A 160 5.07 -4.17 18.10
C LEU A 160 3.67 -4.66 17.74
N LEU A 161 2.62 -3.95 18.17
CA LEU A 161 1.24 -4.17 17.75
C LEU A 161 0.72 -2.94 17.01
N SER A 162 0.42 -3.09 15.72
CA SER A 162 -0.15 -2.03 14.87
C SER A 162 -1.10 -2.59 13.83
N LEU A 163 -2.38 -2.22 13.91
CA LEU A 163 -3.41 -2.59 12.93
C LEU A 163 -3.55 -1.56 11.79
N GLY A 164 -2.54 -0.71 11.60
CA GLY A 164 -2.52 0.32 10.56
C GLY A 164 -3.32 1.59 10.92
N SER A 165 -3.53 2.45 9.93
CA SER A 165 -4.29 3.72 10.07
C SER A 165 -5.79 3.54 9.89
N ASN A 166 -6.20 2.48 9.19
CA ASN A 166 -7.59 2.30 8.75
C ASN A 166 -8.42 1.49 9.76
N VAL A 167 -7.77 0.63 10.57
CA VAL A 167 -8.43 -0.08 11.67
C VAL A 167 -8.25 0.74 12.94
N LYS A 168 -9.36 1.33 13.42
CA LYS A 168 -9.42 2.03 14.71
C LYS A 168 -9.93 1.06 15.78
N GLY A 169 -9.55 1.26 17.04
CA GLY A 169 -10.09 0.53 18.19
C GLY A 169 -11.62 0.60 18.26
N SER A 170 -12.23 1.72 17.87
CA SER A 170 -13.70 1.88 17.78
C SER A 170 -14.38 0.96 16.75
N HIS A 171 -13.63 0.40 15.79
CA HIS A 171 -14.16 -0.57 14.83
C HIS A 171 -14.15 -2.00 15.38
N LEU A 172 -13.41 -2.24 16.47
CA LEU A 172 -13.26 -3.55 17.09
C LEU A 172 -14.35 -3.79 18.15
N LYS A 173 -14.70 -5.06 18.36
CA LYS A 173 -15.58 -5.42 19.49
C LYS A 173 -14.83 -5.10 20.80
N PRO A 174 -15.47 -4.45 21.79
CA PRO A 174 -14.83 -4.17 23.08
C PRO A 174 -14.24 -5.41 23.75
N ASP A 175 -14.96 -6.54 23.69
CA ASP A 175 -14.50 -7.84 24.19
C ASP A 175 -13.18 -8.30 23.55
N THR A 176 -13.03 -8.16 22.23
CA THR A 176 -11.79 -8.49 21.51
C THR A 176 -10.61 -7.64 22.00
N VAL A 177 -10.83 -6.34 22.21
CA VAL A 177 -9.79 -5.42 22.72
C VAL A 177 -9.36 -5.80 24.14
N VAL A 178 -10.31 -6.17 25.00
CA VAL A 178 -10.04 -6.65 26.36
C VAL A 178 -9.24 -7.96 26.34
N LYS A 179 -9.62 -8.93 25.50
CA LYS A 179 -8.87 -10.19 25.34
C LYS A 179 -7.43 -9.95 24.91
N ILE A 180 -7.20 -9.04 23.95
CA ILE A 180 -5.86 -8.67 23.51
C ILE A 180 -5.06 -8.07 24.68
N PHE A 181 -5.65 -7.15 25.43
CA PHE A 181 -5.01 -6.55 26.61
C PHE A 181 -4.66 -7.59 27.69
N ASN A 182 -5.60 -8.48 28.01
CA ASN A 182 -5.43 -9.52 29.04
C ASN A 182 -4.27 -10.48 28.73
N VAL A 183 -4.04 -10.78 27.45
CA VAL A 183 -2.90 -11.59 27.02
C VAL A 183 -1.61 -10.77 27.05
N LEU A 184 -1.59 -9.60 26.40
CA LEU A 184 -0.37 -8.81 26.25
C LEU A 184 0.19 -8.29 27.58
N SER A 185 -0.67 -7.92 28.52
CA SER A 185 -0.27 -7.42 29.84
C SER A 185 0.46 -8.47 30.69
N LYS A 186 0.25 -9.76 30.41
CA LYS A 186 0.86 -10.89 31.13
C LYS A 186 2.15 -11.41 30.48
N LEU A 187 2.56 -10.83 29.36
CA LEU A 187 3.79 -11.21 28.67
C LEU A 187 5.02 -10.62 29.38
N LYS A 188 6.15 -11.34 29.31
CA LYS A 188 7.44 -10.84 29.79
C LYS A 188 8.01 -9.76 28.85
N GLN A 189 7.62 -9.80 27.58
CA GLN A 189 8.03 -8.84 26.57
C GLN A 189 7.42 -7.46 26.87
N ARG A 190 8.17 -6.42 26.52
CA ARG A 190 7.61 -5.07 26.36
C ARG A 190 6.72 -5.03 25.13
N VAL A 191 5.65 -4.26 25.16
CA VAL A 191 4.70 -4.16 24.05
C VAL A 191 4.53 -2.70 23.70
N ILE A 192 4.82 -2.34 22.45
CA ILE A 192 4.42 -1.04 21.88
C ILE A 192 3.11 -1.27 21.15
N TRP A 193 2.04 -0.63 21.61
CA TRP A 193 0.71 -0.78 21.03
C TRP A 193 0.25 0.54 20.42
N LYS A 194 0.12 0.57 19.09
CA LYS A 194 -0.50 1.69 18.38
C LYS A 194 -1.99 1.79 18.78
N TRP A 195 -2.38 2.91 19.37
CA TRP A 195 -3.75 3.14 19.84
C TRP A 195 -4.17 4.60 19.66
N GLU A 196 -5.35 4.85 19.09
CA GLU A 196 -5.74 6.19 18.65
C GLU A 196 -6.18 7.15 19.77
N ASP A 197 -6.76 6.61 20.85
CA ASP A 197 -7.32 7.37 21.96
C ASP A 197 -6.57 7.06 23.26
N LEU A 198 -5.58 7.90 23.60
CA LEU A 198 -4.74 7.72 24.79
C LEU A 198 -5.47 8.08 26.10
N GLU A 199 -6.65 8.71 26.04
CA GLU A 199 -7.49 8.94 27.22
C GLU A 199 -8.32 7.70 27.54
N LYS A 200 -8.58 6.84 26.54
CA LYS A 200 -9.37 5.59 26.65
C LYS A 200 -8.56 4.40 26.15
N THR A 201 -7.50 4.08 26.86
CA THR A 201 -6.69 2.89 26.60
C THR A 201 -7.43 1.60 27.00
N PRO A 202 -7.16 0.45 26.34
CA PRO A 202 -7.72 -0.86 26.69
C PRO A 202 -7.54 -1.30 28.15
N GLY A 203 -6.47 -0.81 28.80
CA GLY A 203 -6.14 -1.06 30.19
C GLY A 203 -4.79 -0.45 30.53
N LYS A 204 -4.28 -0.69 31.74
CA LYS A 204 -2.97 -0.19 32.17
C LYS A 204 -2.08 -1.34 32.62
N SER A 205 -0.87 -1.41 32.07
CA SER A 205 0.17 -2.37 32.46
C SER A 205 1.53 -1.77 32.22
N ASP A 206 2.50 -2.05 33.11
CA ASP A 206 3.85 -1.49 33.03
C ASP A 206 4.63 -1.98 31.81
N ASN A 207 4.26 -3.14 31.25
CA ASN A 207 4.90 -3.70 30.06
C ASN A 207 4.31 -3.17 28.74
N ILE A 208 3.26 -2.35 28.76
CA ILE A 208 2.61 -1.82 27.54
C ILE A 208 2.80 -0.31 27.43
N LEU A 209 3.37 0.14 26.31
CA LEU A 209 3.43 1.54 25.91
C LEU A 209 2.41 1.79 24.80
N TYR A 210 1.40 2.61 25.10
CA TYR A 210 0.44 3.09 24.10
C TYR A 210 0.98 4.31 23.36
N SER A 211 0.82 4.34 22.04
CA SER A 211 1.11 5.53 21.26
C SER A 211 0.13 5.71 20.10
N LYS A 212 -0.29 6.96 19.87
CA LYS A 212 -1.15 7.31 18.74
C LYS A 212 -0.43 7.21 17.40
N TRP A 213 0.84 7.58 17.38
CA TRP A 213 1.70 7.56 16.21
C TRP A 213 3.01 6.80 16.52
N LEU A 214 3.51 6.06 15.55
CA LEU A 214 4.72 5.25 15.70
C LEU A 214 5.62 5.42 14.47
N PRO A 215 6.94 5.59 14.64
CA PRO A 215 7.91 5.39 13.57
C PRO A 215 8.06 3.88 13.33
N GLN A 216 7.05 3.27 12.70
CA GLN A 216 6.91 1.81 12.63
C GLN A 216 8.13 1.13 12.00
N ASP A 217 8.66 1.66 10.90
CA ASP A 217 9.83 1.11 10.23
C ASP A 217 11.08 1.13 11.13
N ASP A 218 11.33 2.24 11.82
CA ASP A 218 12.46 2.36 12.78
C ASP A 218 12.32 1.40 13.96
N ILE A 219 11.09 1.23 14.47
CA ILE A 219 10.82 0.25 15.53
C ILE A 219 11.12 -1.15 15.01
N LEU A 220 10.63 -1.50 13.82
CA LEU A 220 10.88 -2.81 13.20
C LEU A 220 12.37 -3.03 12.92
N ALA A 221 13.17 -1.98 12.67
CA ALA A 221 14.62 -2.08 12.54
C ALA A 221 15.32 -2.46 13.86
N HIS A 222 14.70 -2.19 15.01
CA HIS A 222 15.33 -2.35 16.31
C HIS A 222 15.59 -3.83 16.67
N PRO A 223 16.78 -4.20 17.20
CA PRO A 223 17.15 -5.60 17.46
C PRO A 223 16.33 -6.27 18.58
N LYS A 224 15.75 -5.47 19.49
CA LYS A 224 14.88 -5.95 20.56
C LYS A 224 13.48 -6.30 20.10
N ILE A 225 13.01 -5.83 18.94
CA ILE A 225 11.73 -6.27 18.39
C ILE A 225 11.85 -7.71 17.92
N LYS A 226 10.99 -8.57 18.48
CA LYS A 226 10.96 -10.02 18.22
C LYS A 226 9.72 -10.48 17.46
N LEU A 227 8.65 -9.70 17.50
CA LEU A 227 7.38 -10.04 16.85
C LEU A 227 6.66 -8.76 16.43
N PHE A 228 6.08 -8.79 15.22
CA PHE A 228 5.15 -7.78 14.76
C PHE A 228 3.72 -8.34 14.65
N ILE A 229 2.85 -7.94 15.58
CA ILE A 229 1.42 -8.23 15.50
C ILE A 229 0.75 -7.16 14.65
N ASN A 230 0.13 -7.57 13.55
CA ASN A 230 -0.33 -6.64 12.51
C ASN A 230 -1.62 -7.09 11.84
N HIS A 231 -2.21 -6.25 11.00
CA HIS A 231 -3.46 -6.54 10.27
C HIS A 231 -3.26 -7.11 8.85
N ALA A 232 -2.04 -7.49 8.48
CA ALA A 232 -1.65 -7.95 7.15
C ALA A 232 -1.82 -6.94 5.99
N GLY A 233 -1.82 -5.64 6.28
CA GLY A 233 -1.69 -4.62 5.24
C GLY A 233 -0.33 -4.70 4.54
N LYS A 234 -0.30 -4.52 3.21
CA LYS A 234 0.91 -4.75 2.40
C LYS A 234 2.14 -3.97 2.85
N GLY A 235 1.97 -2.70 3.26
CA GLY A 235 3.06 -1.86 3.76
C GLY A 235 3.74 -2.47 5.00
N GLY A 236 2.96 -2.77 6.04
CA GLY A 236 3.49 -3.34 7.29
C GLY A 236 4.12 -4.72 7.11
N ILE A 237 3.56 -5.57 6.24
CA ILE A 237 4.21 -6.85 5.88
C ILE A 237 5.56 -6.61 5.21
N THR A 238 5.63 -5.65 4.29
CA THR A 238 6.87 -5.35 3.55
C THR A 238 7.96 -4.80 4.48
N GLU A 239 7.60 -3.92 5.41
CA GLU A 239 8.53 -3.39 6.43
C GLU A 239 9.06 -4.52 7.34
N ALA A 240 8.18 -5.41 7.82
CA ALA A 240 8.59 -6.53 8.66
C ALA A 240 9.46 -7.54 7.89
N GLN A 241 9.14 -7.82 6.62
CA GLN A 241 9.97 -8.62 5.74
C GLN A 241 11.34 -7.98 5.50
N TYR A 242 11.39 -6.66 5.27
CA TYR A 242 12.62 -5.92 5.08
C TYR A 242 13.53 -6.02 6.32
N HIS A 243 12.97 -5.92 7.53
CA HIS A 243 13.73 -6.01 8.79
C HIS A 243 13.87 -7.43 9.36
N GLY A 244 13.38 -8.45 8.65
CA GLY A 244 13.48 -9.84 9.09
C GLY A 244 12.73 -10.12 10.39
N LYS A 245 11.55 -9.53 10.59
CA LYS A 245 10.73 -9.71 11.80
C LYS A 245 9.57 -10.67 11.53
N PRO A 246 9.41 -11.73 12.34
CA PRO A 246 8.27 -12.63 12.19
C PRO A 246 6.98 -11.93 12.63
N MET A 247 5.86 -12.45 12.18
CA MET A 247 4.57 -11.75 12.23
C MET A 247 3.44 -12.61 12.80
N LEU A 248 2.53 -11.98 13.54
CA LEU A 248 1.21 -12.54 13.84
C LEU A 248 0.16 -11.64 13.21
N SER A 249 -0.52 -12.14 12.19
CA SER A 249 -1.45 -11.36 11.41
C SER A 249 -2.89 -11.54 11.89
N LEU A 250 -3.61 -10.43 12.04
CA LEU A 250 -5.01 -10.31 12.43
C LEU A 250 -5.76 -9.58 11.31
N PRO A 251 -5.93 -10.19 10.12
CA PRO A 251 -6.53 -9.55 8.96
C PRO A 251 -7.99 -9.17 9.22
N VAL A 252 -8.41 -8.04 8.66
CA VAL A 252 -9.74 -7.47 8.84
C VAL A 252 -10.52 -7.44 7.51
N PHE A 253 -9.96 -6.87 6.45
CA PHE A 253 -10.67 -6.70 5.17
C PHE A 253 -9.73 -6.56 3.95
N GLY A 254 -10.31 -6.52 2.75
CA GLY A 254 -9.60 -6.22 1.51
C GLY A 254 -8.56 -7.27 1.14
N ASP A 255 -7.33 -6.83 0.85
CA ASP A 255 -6.18 -7.67 0.48
C ASP A 255 -5.57 -8.42 1.68
N GLN A 256 -5.91 -8.03 2.91
CA GLN A 256 -5.27 -8.50 4.14
C GLN A 256 -5.34 -10.02 4.35
N PRO A 257 -6.49 -10.73 4.15
CA PRO A 257 -6.53 -12.18 4.32
C PRO A 257 -5.64 -12.92 3.31
N GLY A 258 -5.56 -12.43 2.07
CA GLY A 258 -4.68 -12.98 1.03
C GLY A 258 -3.21 -12.82 1.39
N ASN A 259 -2.81 -11.61 1.80
CA ASN A 259 -1.45 -11.33 2.26
C ASN A 259 -1.07 -12.18 3.48
N ALA A 260 -1.99 -12.35 4.45
CA ALA A 260 -1.77 -13.17 5.64
C ALA A 260 -1.55 -14.65 5.27
N ASN A 261 -2.35 -15.19 4.36
CA ASN A 261 -2.19 -16.56 3.89
C ASN A 261 -0.84 -16.76 3.18
N GLU A 262 -0.42 -15.83 2.32
CA GLU A 262 0.88 -15.87 1.66
C GLU A 262 2.04 -15.83 2.69
N MET A 263 1.93 -14.97 3.70
CA MET A 263 2.89 -14.88 4.80
C MET A 263 3.02 -16.20 5.57
N VAL A 264 1.91 -16.87 5.86
CA VAL A 264 1.89 -18.19 6.54
C VAL A 264 2.51 -19.26 5.65
N GLN A 265 2.16 -19.32 4.36
CA GLN A 265 2.73 -20.28 3.41
C GLN A 265 4.25 -20.14 3.28
N LYS A 266 4.75 -18.90 3.31
CA LYS A 266 6.19 -18.61 3.33
C LYS A 266 6.85 -18.92 4.68
N GLY A 267 6.07 -19.19 5.71
CA GLY A 267 6.54 -19.52 7.06
C GLY A 267 7.09 -18.32 7.82
N PHE A 268 6.63 -17.10 7.51
CA PHE A 268 7.06 -15.88 8.21
C PHE A 268 6.27 -15.61 9.48
N GLY A 269 5.23 -16.40 9.76
CA GLY A 269 4.36 -16.17 10.91
C GLY A 269 3.10 -17.03 10.91
N LEU A 270 2.15 -16.62 11.74
CA LEU A 270 0.82 -17.21 11.86
C LEU A 270 -0.27 -16.14 11.62
N THR A 271 -1.50 -16.59 11.36
CA THR A 271 -2.66 -15.71 11.24
C THR A 271 -3.78 -16.19 12.16
N LEU A 272 -4.51 -15.25 12.77
CA LEU A 272 -5.71 -15.51 13.56
C LEU A 272 -6.85 -14.59 13.11
N SER A 273 -8.09 -15.05 13.26
CA SER A 273 -9.26 -14.21 12.99
C SER A 273 -9.52 -13.30 14.17
N LEU A 274 -9.59 -11.98 13.91
CA LEU A 274 -9.93 -10.98 14.93
C LEU A 274 -11.38 -11.15 15.42
N LEU A 275 -12.28 -11.70 14.59
CA LEU A 275 -13.70 -11.88 14.90
C LEU A 275 -13.97 -12.99 15.90
N SER A 276 -13.11 -14.01 15.93
CA SER A 276 -13.21 -15.19 16.80
C SER A 276 -11.98 -15.34 17.69
N LEU A 277 -11.33 -14.22 18.02
CA LEU A 277 -10.12 -14.21 18.81
C LEU A 277 -10.46 -14.56 20.27
N GLU A 278 -9.73 -15.54 20.80
CA GLU A 278 -9.83 -15.96 22.20
C GLU A 278 -8.45 -15.86 22.87
N GLU A 279 -8.42 -15.60 24.17
CA GLU A 279 -7.17 -15.40 24.91
C GLU A 279 -6.19 -16.59 24.80
N PRO A 280 -6.62 -17.87 24.94
CA PRO A 280 -5.71 -19.00 24.88
C PRO A 280 -5.04 -19.12 23.50
N THR A 281 -5.83 -19.06 22.42
CA THR A 281 -5.33 -19.21 21.05
C THR A 281 -4.44 -18.03 20.65
N PHE A 282 -4.76 -16.81 21.09
CA PHE A 282 -3.91 -15.64 20.87
C PHE A 282 -2.57 -15.77 21.59
N ARG A 283 -2.59 -16.19 22.86
CA ARG A 283 -1.37 -16.41 23.65
C ARG A 283 -0.51 -17.52 23.06
N GLU A 284 -1.11 -18.64 22.69
CA GLU A 284 -0.42 -19.78 22.10
C GLU A 284 0.28 -19.39 20.79
N ALA A 285 -0.39 -18.66 19.91
CA ALA A 285 0.21 -18.20 18.66
C ALA A 285 1.41 -17.26 18.87
N ILE A 286 1.31 -16.33 19.84
CA ILE A 286 2.43 -15.46 20.22
C ILE A 286 3.61 -16.28 20.72
N MET A 287 3.36 -17.22 21.64
CA MET A 287 4.40 -18.05 22.23
C MET A 287 5.04 -18.98 21.20
N GLU A 288 4.26 -19.56 20.29
CA GLU A 288 4.76 -20.38 19.18
C GLU A 288 5.75 -19.58 18.33
N ILE A 289 5.38 -18.37 17.88
CA ILE A 289 6.27 -17.57 17.03
C ILE A 289 7.54 -17.13 17.78
N LEU A 290 7.42 -16.77 19.07
CA LEU A 290 8.56 -16.31 19.87
C LEU A 290 9.52 -17.44 20.26
N SER A 291 9.02 -18.66 20.46
CA SER A 291 9.83 -19.81 20.90
C SER A 291 10.36 -20.65 19.75
N ASN A 292 9.69 -20.66 18.59
CA ASN A 292 10.09 -21.43 17.43
C ASN A 292 10.96 -20.59 16.48
N PRO A 293 12.27 -20.87 16.38
CA PRO A 293 13.18 -20.06 15.57
C PRO A 293 12.90 -20.13 14.07
N GLN A 294 12.10 -21.09 13.58
CA GLN A 294 11.81 -21.25 12.16
C GLN A 294 11.25 -19.97 11.54
N TYR A 295 10.38 -19.26 12.26
CA TYR A 295 9.71 -18.07 11.75
C TYR A 295 10.70 -16.94 11.55
N THR A 296 11.54 -16.70 12.56
CA THR A 296 12.60 -15.69 12.52
C THR A 296 13.64 -16.03 11.47
N GLN A 297 14.07 -17.29 11.38
CA GLN A 297 15.06 -17.73 10.39
C GLN A 297 14.54 -17.59 8.95
N LYS A 298 13.30 -18.00 8.68
CA LYS A 298 12.72 -17.89 7.33
C LYS A 298 12.59 -16.45 6.87
N VAL A 299 12.07 -15.56 7.72
CA VAL A 299 11.93 -14.14 7.35
C VAL A 299 13.29 -13.43 7.29
N ALA A 300 14.28 -13.81 8.12
CA ALA A 300 15.63 -13.26 8.04
C ALA A 300 16.36 -13.67 6.75
N SER A 301 16.22 -14.94 6.34
CA SER A 301 16.73 -15.41 5.05
C SER A 301 16.10 -14.66 3.88
N PHE A 302 14.78 -14.45 3.91
CA PHE A 302 14.10 -13.62 2.92
C PHE A 302 14.60 -12.17 2.95
N SER A 303 14.72 -11.56 4.13
CA SER A 303 15.22 -10.19 4.31
C SER A 303 16.59 -9.99 3.67
N SER A 304 17.51 -10.94 3.91
CA SER A 304 18.86 -10.91 3.31
C SER A 304 18.79 -10.88 1.79
N LEU A 305 18.04 -11.80 1.18
CA LEU A 305 17.86 -11.88 -0.27
C LEU A 305 17.12 -10.66 -0.84
N TYR A 306 16.13 -10.14 -0.12
CA TYR A 306 15.32 -9.00 -0.55
C TYR A 306 16.13 -7.70 -0.56
N ARG A 307 17.06 -7.57 0.38
CA ARG A 307 17.94 -6.41 0.52
C ARG A 307 19.18 -6.50 -0.35
N ASP A 308 19.52 -7.69 -0.83
CA ASP A 308 20.60 -7.92 -1.78
C ASP A 308 20.20 -7.47 -3.18
N ARG A 309 20.48 -6.21 -3.48
CA ARG A 309 20.17 -5.57 -4.76
C ARG A 309 21.30 -4.62 -5.16
N PRO A 310 21.55 -4.45 -6.47
CA PRO A 310 22.68 -3.64 -6.96
C PRO A 310 22.56 -2.15 -6.64
N MET A 311 21.33 -1.66 -6.38
CA MET A 311 21.04 -0.27 -6.04
C MET A 311 20.08 -0.22 -4.85
N THR A 312 20.27 0.75 -3.96
CA THR A 312 19.30 1.01 -2.89
C THR A 312 17.95 1.46 -3.47
N ALA A 313 16.86 1.36 -2.69
CA ALA A 313 15.54 1.84 -3.14
C ALA A 313 15.59 3.32 -3.54
N ARG A 314 16.33 4.13 -2.77
CA ARG A 314 16.56 5.54 -3.04
C ARG A 314 17.21 5.75 -4.40
N GLU A 315 18.31 5.05 -4.66
CA GLU A 315 19.03 5.15 -5.94
C GLU A 315 18.20 4.64 -7.10
N SER A 316 17.43 3.56 -6.93
CA SER A 316 16.55 3.01 -7.95
C SER A 316 15.47 3.99 -8.38
N VAL A 317 14.83 4.69 -7.43
CA VAL A 317 13.83 5.72 -7.74
C VAL A 317 14.47 6.83 -8.57
N VAL A 318 15.63 7.35 -8.15
CA VAL A 318 16.35 8.40 -8.89
C VAL A 318 16.68 7.93 -10.30
N TYR A 319 17.29 6.75 -10.41
CA TYR A 319 17.74 6.22 -11.68
C TYR A 319 16.60 6.04 -12.69
N TRP A 320 15.49 5.42 -12.28
CA TRP A 320 14.36 5.16 -13.17
C TRP A 320 13.61 6.43 -13.54
N THR A 321 13.46 7.37 -12.61
CA THR A 321 12.88 8.68 -12.93
C THR A 321 13.75 9.43 -13.94
N GLU A 322 15.06 9.51 -13.71
CA GLU A 322 15.98 10.14 -14.66
C GLU A 322 16.04 9.38 -15.98
N TYR A 323 15.89 8.05 -16.00
CA TYR A 323 15.83 7.26 -17.22
C TYR A 323 14.66 7.71 -18.09
N VAL A 324 13.46 7.83 -17.50
CA VAL A 324 12.28 8.32 -18.22
C VAL A 324 12.50 9.74 -18.75
N ILE A 325 13.14 10.61 -17.97
CA ILE A 325 13.48 11.97 -18.39
C ILE A 325 14.47 11.96 -19.58
N ARG A 326 15.58 11.23 -19.45
CA ARG A 326 16.63 11.11 -20.49
C ARG A 326 16.09 10.54 -21.80
N HIS A 327 15.06 9.69 -21.74
CA HIS A 327 14.43 9.07 -22.90
C HIS A 327 13.07 9.68 -23.24
N HIS A 328 12.80 10.92 -22.82
CA HIS A 328 11.62 11.70 -23.19
C HIS A 328 10.29 10.95 -23.05
N GLY A 329 10.11 10.26 -21.90
CA GLY A 329 8.91 9.47 -21.61
C GLY A 329 9.09 7.96 -21.81
N ALA A 330 10.28 7.50 -22.24
CA ALA A 330 10.64 6.09 -22.40
C ALA A 330 9.57 5.26 -23.13
N ALA A 331 9.20 5.69 -24.36
CA ALA A 331 8.14 5.07 -25.15
C ALA A 331 8.30 3.55 -25.33
N HIS A 332 9.54 3.06 -25.39
CA HIS A 332 9.87 1.64 -25.49
C HIS A 332 9.56 0.81 -24.23
N LEU A 333 9.31 1.44 -23.08
CA LEU A 333 8.85 0.80 -21.84
C LEU A 333 7.33 0.95 -21.62
N GLN A 334 6.65 1.76 -22.44
CA GLN A 334 5.22 1.97 -22.30
C GLN A 334 4.46 0.70 -22.69
N SER A 335 3.40 0.39 -21.96
CA SER A 335 2.50 -0.70 -22.33
C SER A 335 1.86 -0.36 -23.68
N PRO A 336 1.81 -1.30 -24.65
CA PRO A 336 1.10 -1.11 -25.92
C PRO A 336 -0.34 -0.63 -25.74
N LEU A 337 -0.98 -0.98 -24.61
CA LEU A 337 -2.33 -0.56 -24.25
C LEU A 337 -2.53 0.96 -24.31
N VAL A 338 -1.52 1.76 -23.98
CA VAL A 338 -1.60 3.24 -23.99
C VAL A 338 -1.81 3.80 -25.39
N HIS A 339 -1.43 3.05 -26.43
CA HIS A 339 -1.55 3.44 -27.83
C HIS A 339 -2.69 2.71 -28.56
N MET A 340 -3.43 1.84 -27.86
CA MET A 340 -4.57 1.14 -28.43
C MET A 340 -5.81 2.04 -28.48
N ASN A 341 -6.58 1.92 -29.55
CA ASN A 341 -7.90 2.54 -29.60
C ASN A 341 -8.88 1.82 -28.64
N TRP A 342 -10.03 2.44 -28.38
CA TRP A 342 -11.02 1.91 -27.43
C TRP A 342 -11.50 0.48 -27.77
N ILE A 343 -11.57 0.13 -29.05
CA ILE A 343 -12.00 -1.21 -29.51
C ILE A 343 -10.98 -2.26 -29.07
N ALA A 344 -9.70 -2.05 -29.42
CA ALA A 344 -8.61 -2.97 -29.10
C ALA A 344 -8.34 -3.03 -27.59
N ALA A 345 -8.36 -1.87 -26.90
CA ALA A 345 -8.15 -1.81 -25.46
C ALA A 345 -9.21 -2.59 -24.65
N ASN A 346 -10.43 -2.72 -25.20
CA ASN A 346 -11.54 -3.46 -24.58
C ASN A 346 -11.82 -4.81 -25.26
N ASN A 347 -10.97 -5.26 -26.20
CA ASN A 347 -11.13 -6.52 -26.95
C ASN A 347 -12.50 -6.71 -27.63
N ILE A 348 -13.11 -5.62 -28.11
CA ILE A 348 -14.48 -5.64 -28.66
C ILE A 348 -14.57 -6.46 -29.94
N ASP A 349 -13.53 -6.37 -30.78
CA ASP A 349 -13.33 -7.21 -31.95
C ASP A 349 -13.30 -8.70 -31.62
N ILE A 350 -12.65 -9.09 -30.52
CA ILE A 350 -12.61 -10.48 -30.03
C ILE A 350 -13.99 -10.94 -29.54
N TYR A 351 -14.72 -10.09 -28.82
CA TYR A 351 -16.09 -10.41 -28.40
C TYR A 351 -17.02 -10.60 -29.61
N PHE A 352 -16.91 -9.75 -30.63
CA PHE A 352 -17.66 -9.93 -31.88
C PHE A 352 -17.29 -11.22 -32.60
N LEU A 353 -16.00 -11.59 -32.63
CA LEU A 353 -15.55 -12.86 -33.20
C LEU A 353 -16.17 -14.06 -32.47
N PHE A 354 -16.17 -14.07 -31.13
CA PHE A 354 -16.80 -15.14 -30.35
C PHE A 354 -18.31 -15.19 -30.56
N ALA A 355 -18.99 -14.05 -30.59
CA ALA A 355 -20.42 -13.98 -30.88
C ALA A 355 -20.74 -14.53 -32.29
N PHE A 356 -19.91 -14.18 -33.28
CA PHE A 356 -20.05 -14.68 -34.65
C PHE A 356 -19.86 -16.19 -34.74
N ILE A 357 -18.82 -16.74 -34.12
CA ILE A 357 -18.57 -18.19 -34.05
C ILE A 357 -19.77 -18.89 -33.39
N LEU A 358 -20.26 -18.37 -32.28
CA LEU A 358 -21.41 -18.93 -31.56
C LEU A 358 -22.67 -18.96 -32.44
N ILE A 359 -22.96 -17.87 -33.17
CA ILE A 359 -24.10 -17.80 -34.09
C ILE A 359 -23.97 -18.86 -35.19
N ILE A 360 -22.79 -18.99 -35.80
CA ILE A 360 -22.54 -20.01 -36.82
C ILE A 360 -22.74 -21.41 -36.25
N SER A 361 -22.17 -21.72 -35.08
CA SER A 361 -22.35 -23.01 -34.41
C SER A 361 -23.83 -23.33 -34.17
N ILE A 362 -24.62 -22.35 -33.73
CA ILE A 362 -26.08 -22.51 -33.54
C ILE A 362 -26.79 -22.76 -34.87
N LEU A 363 -26.44 -22.04 -35.95
CA LEU A 363 -27.03 -22.23 -37.27
C LEU A 363 -26.69 -23.59 -37.88
N LEU A 364 -25.44 -24.05 -37.74
CA LEU A 364 -24.99 -25.38 -38.15
C LEU A 364 -25.72 -26.46 -37.35
N LEU A 365 -25.83 -26.31 -36.03
CA LEU A 365 -26.57 -27.23 -35.18
C LEU A 365 -28.05 -27.31 -35.60
N LYS A 366 -28.71 -26.18 -35.81
CA LYS A 366 -30.11 -26.13 -36.31
C LYS A 366 -30.25 -26.84 -37.66
N THR A 367 -29.29 -26.65 -38.56
CA THR A 367 -29.31 -27.28 -39.89
C THR A 367 -29.09 -28.79 -39.79
N MET A 368 -28.15 -29.23 -38.97
CA MET A 368 -27.88 -30.64 -38.69
C MET A 368 -29.10 -31.32 -38.06
N VAL A 369 -29.73 -30.70 -37.06
CA VAL A 369 -30.98 -31.21 -36.45
C VAL A 369 -32.09 -31.30 -37.48
N LYS A 370 -32.31 -30.26 -38.30
CA LYS A 370 -33.30 -30.31 -39.41
C LYS A 370 -32.99 -31.42 -40.40
N PHE A 371 -31.72 -31.65 -40.74
CA PHE A 371 -31.31 -32.72 -41.66
C PHE A 371 -31.55 -34.11 -41.08
N ILE A 372 -31.18 -34.33 -39.82
CA ILE A 372 -31.45 -35.57 -39.07
C ILE A 372 -32.95 -35.81 -39.01
N LEU A 373 -33.75 -34.84 -38.57
CA LEU A 373 -35.21 -34.95 -38.51
C LEU A 373 -35.80 -35.25 -39.90
N ARG A 374 -35.35 -34.59 -40.97
CA ARG A 374 -35.80 -34.92 -42.34
C ARG A 374 -35.44 -36.34 -42.74
N LYS A 375 -34.27 -36.86 -42.37
CA LYS A 375 -33.84 -38.23 -42.70
C LYS A 375 -34.64 -39.29 -41.92
N PHE A 376 -34.96 -39.03 -40.65
CA PHE A 376 -35.73 -39.94 -39.80
C PHE A 376 -37.26 -39.84 -40.01
N PHE A 377 -37.78 -38.68 -40.43
CA PHE A 377 -39.22 -38.46 -40.65
C PHE A 377 -39.61 -38.32 -42.13
N SER A 378 -38.70 -38.51 -43.09
CA SER A 378 -39.07 -38.64 -44.50
C SER A 378 -39.83 -39.95 -44.70
N LYS A 379 -41.14 -39.85 -44.96
CA LYS A 379 -41.97 -41.00 -45.33
C LYS A 379 -41.36 -41.67 -46.57
N SER A 380 -41.06 -42.96 -46.45
CA SER A 380 -40.81 -43.83 -47.61
C SER A 380 -41.92 -43.61 -48.65
N LYS A 381 -41.56 -43.12 -49.84
CA LYS A 381 -42.50 -43.07 -50.97
C LYS A 381 -42.94 -44.50 -51.25
N LYS A 382 -44.17 -44.86 -50.86
CA LYS A 382 -44.83 -46.08 -51.32
C LYS A 382 -44.77 -46.10 -52.85
N GLN A 383 -44.01 -47.02 -53.43
CA GLN A 383 -44.16 -47.41 -54.83
C GLN A 383 -45.64 -47.79 -55.04
N LYS A 384 -46.34 -47.08 -55.93
CA LYS A 384 -47.61 -47.56 -56.46
C LYS A 384 -47.30 -48.83 -57.25
N LYS A 385 -47.73 -49.99 -56.74
CA LYS A 385 -47.87 -51.20 -57.56
C LYS A 385 -48.99 -50.91 -58.57
N HIS A 386 -48.67 -51.07 -59.85
CA HIS A 386 -49.64 -51.09 -60.95
C HIS A 386 -50.52 -52.32 -60.84
#